data_AF-A0A1F2QDN3-F1
#
_entry.id   AF-A0A1F2QDN3-F1
#
_cell.length_a   1.000
_cell.length_b   1.000
_cell.length_c   1.000
_cell.angle_alpha   90.00
_cell.angle_beta   90.00
_cell.angle_gamma   90.00
#
_symmetry.space_group_name_H-M   'P 1'
#
loop_
_entity.id
_entity.type
_entity.pdbx_description
1 polymer ?
#
loop_
_entity_poly.entity_id
_entity_poly.type
_entity_poly.pdbx_seq_one_letter_code
_entity_poly.pdbx_strand_id
1 'polypeptide(L)'
;MRSTLGLVALLLTAAVILLLMARQTQHDVEAVRSVAFTTQPDVAPGVFDAKAADRLAARLRLLADQPQLPLDELREAAAQAASWTAALTPGTYDYHMAVNLRGAADELMATSASLSDPHRARARHFVEQALTPPGSPGGGPPGAIGGVRDQLQNLQQHRQEQAQDTDREAH
;
A
#
# COMPACT_ATOMS: atom_id res chain seq x y z
N MET A 1 -58.19 1.04 -4.19
CA MET A 1 -57.48 1.20 -2.89
C MET A 1 -56.41 0.12 -2.60
N ARG A 2 -56.03 -0.74 -3.57
CA ARG A 2 -54.99 -1.78 -3.38
C ARG A 2 -53.58 -1.35 -3.83
N SER A 3 -53.48 -0.40 -4.75
CA SER A 3 -52.20 0.02 -5.37
C SER A 3 -51.42 1.04 -4.53
N THR A 4 -52.11 1.87 -3.72
CA THR A 4 -51.48 2.83 -2.82
C THR A 4 -50.81 2.15 -1.63
N LEU A 5 -51.39 1.05 -1.13
CA LEU A 5 -50.80 0.23 -0.06
C LEU A 5 -49.49 -0.44 -0.49
N GLY A 6 -49.39 -0.88 -1.76
CA GLY A 6 -48.16 -1.47 -2.30
C GLY A 6 -47.02 -0.45 -2.43
N LEU A 7 -47.34 0.79 -2.84
CA LEU A 7 -46.34 1.85 -2.99
C LEU A 7 -45.84 2.37 -1.63
N VAL A 8 -46.73 2.47 -0.65
CA VAL A 8 -46.37 2.84 0.74
C VAL A 8 -45.54 1.75 1.40
N ALA A 9 -45.88 0.47 1.18
CA ALA A 9 -45.08 -0.65 1.66
C ALA A 9 -43.67 -0.61 1.04
N LEU A 10 -43.56 -0.38 -0.28
CA LEU A 10 -42.27 -0.32 -0.97
C LEU A 10 -41.40 0.86 -0.51
N LEU A 11 -42.01 2.04 -0.28
CA LEU A 11 -41.32 3.21 0.28
C LEU A 11 -40.86 2.98 1.71
N LEU A 12 -41.66 2.30 2.54
CA LEU A 12 -41.26 1.90 3.88
C LEU A 12 -40.10 0.92 3.87
N THR A 13 -40.10 -0.07 2.97
CA THR A 13 -38.98 -1.01 2.84
C THR A 13 -37.71 -0.29 2.37
N ALA A 14 -37.81 0.61 1.38
CA ALA A 14 -36.67 1.39 0.91
C ALA A 14 -36.13 2.34 1.98
N ALA A 15 -37.01 2.98 2.76
CA ALA A 15 -36.61 3.82 3.88
C ALA A 15 -35.94 3.01 5.00
N VAL A 16 -36.44 1.81 5.30
CA VAL A 16 -35.81 0.90 6.27
C VAL A 16 -34.46 0.40 5.79
N ILE A 17 -34.30 0.09 4.49
CA ILE A 17 -33.01 -0.30 3.90
C ILE A 17 -32.01 0.87 3.94
N LEU A 18 -32.44 2.10 3.62
CA LEU A 18 -31.62 3.31 3.74
C LEU A 18 -31.26 3.61 5.19
N LEU A 19 -32.18 3.41 6.13
CA LEU A 19 -31.94 3.60 7.56
C LEU A 19 -30.99 2.52 8.12
N LEU A 20 -31.09 1.29 7.62
CA LEU A 20 -30.15 0.20 7.95
C LEU A 20 -28.77 0.48 7.37
N MET A 21 -28.65 0.93 6.13
CA MET A 21 -27.36 1.38 5.55
C MET A 21 -26.79 2.59 6.30
N ALA A 22 -27.63 3.55 6.71
CA ALA A 22 -27.20 4.72 7.48
C ALA A 22 -26.71 4.37 8.89
N ARG A 23 -27.31 3.35 9.53
CA ARG A 23 -26.82 2.84 10.81
C ARG A 23 -25.59 1.96 10.68
N GLN A 24 -25.44 1.22 9.58
CA GLN A 24 -24.24 0.44 9.29
C GLN A 24 -23.04 1.34 8.99
N THR A 25 -23.25 2.45 8.29
CA THR A 25 -22.19 3.44 8.03
C THR A 25 -21.74 4.21 9.27
N GLN A 26 -22.57 4.34 10.31
CA GLN A 26 -22.13 5.01 11.54
C GLN A 26 -21.38 4.08 12.50
N HIS A 27 -21.70 2.78 12.55
CA HIS A 27 -20.90 1.82 13.33
C HIS A 27 -19.58 1.43 12.65
N ASP A 28 -19.49 1.47 11.32
CA ASP A 28 -18.25 1.17 10.60
C ASP A 28 -17.25 2.33 10.59
N VAL A 29 -17.68 3.59 10.72
CA VAL A 29 -16.73 4.73 10.69
C VAL A 29 -15.97 4.89 12.02
N GLU A 30 -16.57 4.50 13.15
CA GLU A 30 -15.85 4.44 14.43
C GLU A 30 -14.99 3.18 14.55
N ALA A 31 -15.48 2.03 14.04
CA ALA A 31 -14.67 0.81 14.00
C ALA A 31 -13.46 0.95 13.04
N VAL A 32 -13.59 1.62 11.89
CA VAL A 32 -12.48 1.83 10.94
C VAL A 32 -11.50 2.92 11.41
N ARG A 33 -11.91 3.84 12.29
CA ARG A 33 -10.97 4.74 12.99
C ARG A 33 -10.14 4.03 14.07
N SER A 34 -10.67 2.94 14.64
CA SER A 34 -9.98 2.16 15.68
C SER A 34 -9.35 0.86 15.20
N VAL A 35 -9.58 0.42 13.95
CA VAL A 35 -8.64 -0.51 13.32
C VAL A 35 -7.42 0.29 12.88
N ALA A 36 -6.68 0.77 13.88
CA ALA A 36 -5.24 0.68 13.82
C ALA A 36 -4.96 -0.79 13.55
N PHE A 37 -4.95 -1.18 12.27
CA PHE A 37 -4.24 -2.36 11.84
C PHE A 37 -2.84 -2.11 12.36
N THR A 38 -2.53 -2.71 13.50
CA THR A 38 -1.22 -2.63 14.13
C THR A 38 -0.27 -3.25 13.13
N THR A 39 0.33 -2.40 12.31
CA THR A 39 1.47 -2.71 11.45
C THR A 39 2.65 -2.95 12.38
N GLN A 40 2.66 -4.06 13.11
CA GLN A 40 3.81 -4.46 13.93
C GLN A 40 3.72 -5.96 14.27
N PRO A 41 4.84 -6.68 14.13
CA PRO A 41 6.04 -6.40 14.91
C PRO A 41 7.36 -6.24 14.12
N ASP A 42 8.31 -5.54 14.76
CA ASP A 42 9.78 -5.66 14.62
C ASP A 42 10.61 -4.80 13.64
N VAL A 43 10.03 -3.81 12.95
CA VAL A 43 10.85 -2.73 12.33
C VAL A 43 10.76 -1.47 13.19
N ALA A 44 11.90 -0.98 13.67
CA ALA A 44 11.97 0.24 14.45
C ALA A 44 11.47 1.44 13.61
N PRO A 45 10.53 2.27 14.12
CA PRO A 45 10.04 3.43 13.39
C PRO A 45 11.17 4.40 13.04
N GLY A 46 11.30 4.73 11.76
CA GLY A 46 12.28 5.69 11.25
C GLY A 46 11.63 7.03 10.89
N VAL A 47 12.34 8.14 11.10
CA VAL A 47 11.86 9.46 10.66
C VAL A 47 11.86 9.52 9.13
N PHE A 48 10.72 9.86 8.54
CA PHE A 48 10.62 10.07 7.09
C PHE A 48 11.37 11.34 6.68
N ASP A 49 12.24 11.20 5.67
CA ASP A 49 12.93 12.30 5.01
C ASP A 49 12.56 12.28 3.52
N ALA A 50 11.73 13.24 3.10
CA ALA A 50 11.28 13.37 1.72
C ALA A 50 12.44 13.44 0.72
N LYS A 51 13.53 14.14 1.06
CA LYS A 51 14.71 14.23 0.19
C LYS A 51 15.46 12.90 0.12
N ALA A 52 15.49 12.13 1.21
CA ALA A 52 16.07 10.79 1.19
C ALA A 52 15.24 9.84 0.33
N ALA A 53 13.92 9.92 0.45
CA ALA A 53 13.00 9.13 -0.35
C ALA A 53 13.04 9.50 -1.85
N ASP A 54 13.20 10.77 -2.21
CA ASP A 54 13.46 11.19 -3.60
C ASP A 54 14.78 10.62 -4.15
N ARG A 55 15.85 10.66 -3.35
CA ARG A 55 17.14 10.06 -3.72
C ARG A 55 17.01 8.55 -3.92
N LEU A 56 16.25 7.89 -3.04
CA LEU A 56 16.00 6.47 -3.13
C LEU A 56 15.20 6.13 -4.39
N ALA A 57 14.15 6.90 -4.70
CA ALA A 57 13.36 6.76 -5.92
C ALA A 57 14.24 6.86 -7.18
N ALA A 58 15.09 7.89 -7.24
CA ALA A 58 16.04 8.08 -8.33
C ALA A 58 17.02 6.92 -8.45
N ARG A 59 17.52 6.39 -7.32
CA ARG A 59 18.43 5.26 -7.30
C ARG A 59 17.78 3.96 -7.77
N LEU A 60 16.59 3.64 -7.28
CA LEU A 60 15.84 2.45 -7.71
C LEU A 60 15.50 2.52 -9.21
N ARG A 61 15.17 3.70 -9.73
CA ARG A 61 14.97 3.91 -11.17
C ARG A 61 16.24 3.59 -11.98
N LEU A 62 17.40 4.07 -11.54
CA LEU A 62 18.67 3.74 -12.18
C LEU A 62 19.02 2.26 -12.09
N LEU A 63 18.68 1.59 -10.99
CA LEU A 63 18.92 0.16 -10.81
C LEU A 63 18.00 -0.69 -11.70
N ALA A 64 16.76 -0.26 -11.96
CA ALA A 64 15.85 -0.98 -12.85
C ALA A 64 16.39 -1.18 -14.27
N ASP A 65 17.26 -0.27 -14.72
CA ASP A 65 17.92 -0.32 -16.03
C ASP A 65 19.28 -1.04 -16.02
N GLN A 66 19.72 -1.57 -14.88
CA GLN A 66 21.00 -2.27 -14.75
C GLN A 66 20.84 -3.80 -14.76
N PRO A 67 21.61 -4.53 -15.56
CA PRO A 67 21.50 -5.99 -15.63
C PRO A 67 21.96 -6.68 -14.34
N GLN A 68 22.90 -6.07 -13.61
CA GLN A 68 23.38 -6.54 -12.32
C GLN A 68 22.82 -5.65 -11.21
N LEU A 69 22.26 -6.27 -10.18
CA LEU A 69 21.61 -5.58 -9.09
C LEU A 69 22.37 -5.81 -7.78
N PRO A 70 22.69 -4.74 -7.03
CA PRO A 70 23.29 -4.85 -5.70
C PRO A 70 22.21 -5.28 -4.69
N LEU A 71 22.07 -6.58 -4.46
CA LEU A 71 21.00 -7.12 -3.60
C LEU A 71 21.05 -6.58 -2.17
N ASP A 72 22.23 -6.34 -1.60
CA ASP A 72 22.35 -5.78 -0.25
C ASP A 72 21.81 -4.35 -0.19
N GLU A 73 22.12 -3.52 -1.19
CA GLU A 73 21.58 -2.16 -1.31
C GLU A 73 20.04 -2.18 -1.46
N LEU A 74 19.49 -3.14 -2.22
CA LEU A 74 18.04 -3.30 -2.37
C LEU A 74 17.36 -3.73 -1.07
N ARG A 75 18.00 -4.59 -0.26
CA ARG A 75 17.48 -4.95 1.07
C ARG A 75 17.50 -3.77 2.02
N GLU A 76 18.58 -2.98 2.02
CA GLU A 76 18.67 -1.75 2.81
C GLU A 76 17.60 -0.74 2.40
N ALA A 77 17.37 -0.58 1.09
CA ALA A 77 16.30 0.26 0.54
C ALA A 77 14.90 -0.18 1.02
N ALA A 78 14.60 -1.48 0.94
CA ALA A 78 13.33 -2.04 1.41
C ALA A 78 13.16 -1.85 2.93
N ALA A 79 14.21 -2.13 3.72
CA ALA A 79 14.18 -1.93 5.17
C ALA A 79 14.01 -0.46 5.56
N GLN A 80 14.68 0.46 4.86
CA GLN A 80 14.54 1.90 5.08
C GLN A 80 13.11 2.35 4.78
N ALA A 81 12.55 1.95 3.64
CA ALA A 81 11.17 2.26 3.28
C ALA A 81 10.17 1.68 4.29
N ALA A 82 10.38 0.44 4.75
CA ALA A 82 9.58 -0.18 5.80
C ALA A 82 9.63 0.63 7.11
N SER A 83 10.83 1.07 7.53
CA SER A 83 10.99 1.89 8.73
C SER A 83 10.22 3.20 8.67
N TRP A 84 10.13 3.83 7.49
CA TRP A 84 9.31 5.02 7.28
C TRP A 84 7.82 4.71 7.38
N THR A 85 7.35 3.62 6.74
CA THR A 85 5.93 3.24 6.81
C THR A 85 5.46 2.99 8.26
N ALA A 86 6.34 2.47 9.12
CA ALA A 86 6.04 2.23 10.53
C ALA A 86 5.85 3.53 11.34
N ALA A 87 6.42 4.65 10.89
CA ALA A 87 6.30 5.96 11.55
C ALA A 87 5.21 6.85 10.94
N LEU A 88 4.69 6.51 9.76
CA LEU A 88 3.79 7.35 8.96
C LEU A 88 2.32 6.95 9.13
N THR A 89 1.43 7.94 9.02
CA THR A 89 -0.01 7.67 9.03
C THR A 89 -0.46 7.12 7.67
N PRO A 90 -1.15 5.97 7.63
CA PRO A 90 -1.70 5.40 6.40
C PRO A 90 -2.57 6.37 5.60
N GLY A 91 -2.45 6.33 4.27
CA GLY A 91 -3.21 7.19 3.35
C GLY A 91 -2.69 8.63 3.21
N THR A 92 -1.57 8.96 3.86
CA THR A 92 -0.80 10.18 3.56
C THR A 92 0.07 9.99 2.32
N TYR A 93 0.41 11.08 1.64
CA TYR A 93 1.33 11.04 0.50
C TYR A 93 2.66 10.37 0.86
N ASP A 94 3.24 10.71 2.01
CA ASP A 94 4.51 10.15 2.47
C ASP A 94 4.40 8.64 2.69
N TYR A 95 3.27 8.15 3.24
CA TYR A 95 3.02 6.72 3.41
C TYR A 95 2.91 6.01 2.06
N HIS A 96 2.14 6.58 1.11
CA HIS A 96 2.04 6.09 -0.27
C HIS A 96 3.42 5.99 -0.93
N MET A 97 4.23 7.03 -0.79
CA MET A 97 5.58 7.08 -1.34
C MET A 97 6.47 5.99 -0.74
N ALA A 98 6.50 5.85 0.58
CA ALA A 98 7.29 4.83 1.27
C ALA A 98 6.86 3.39 0.87
N VAL A 99 5.56 3.10 0.79
CA VAL A 99 5.07 1.77 0.37
C VAL A 99 5.47 1.45 -1.06
N ASN A 100 5.33 2.40 -1.99
CA ASN A 100 5.69 2.19 -3.39
C ASN A 100 7.21 2.04 -3.59
N LEU A 101 8.03 2.77 -2.82
CA LEU A 101 9.50 2.58 -2.85
C LEU A 101 9.90 1.20 -2.33
N ARG A 102 9.24 0.72 -1.27
CA ARG A 102 9.43 -0.65 -0.77
C ARG A 102 9.05 -1.69 -1.83
N GLY A 103 7.90 -1.52 -2.49
CA GLY A 103 7.45 -2.40 -3.57
C GLY A 103 8.39 -2.41 -4.78
N ALA A 104 8.96 -1.25 -5.14
CA ALA A 104 9.94 -1.16 -6.20
C ALA A 104 11.23 -1.93 -5.86
N ALA A 105 11.73 -1.81 -4.62
CA ALA A 105 12.92 -2.55 -4.17
C ALA A 105 12.70 -4.07 -4.22
N ASP A 106 11.53 -4.55 -3.79
CA ASP A 106 11.19 -5.98 -3.81
C ASP A 106 11.05 -6.54 -5.22
N GLU A 107 10.40 -5.80 -6.12
CA GLU A 107 10.36 -6.18 -7.53
C GLU A 107 11.78 -6.27 -8.11
N LEU A 108 12.68 -5.34 -7.74
CA LEU A 108 14.08 -5.41 -8.15
C LEU A 108 14.85 -6.59 -7.52
N MET A 109 14.53 -7.02 -6.31
CA MET A 109 15.13 -8.22 -5.74
C MET A 109 14.65 -9.51 -6.42
N ALA A 110 13.43 -9.50 -6.96
CA ALA A 110 12.82 -10.64 -7.63
C ALA A 110 13.19 -10.76 -9.13
N THR A 111 13.87 -9.79 -9.73
CA THR A 111 14.20 -9.83 -11.17
C THR A 111 15.32 -10.82 -11.47
N SER A 112 15.27 -11.37 -12.68
CA SER A 112 16.43 -12.00 -13.32
C SER A 112 17.44 -10.97 -13.86
N ALA A 113 18.58 -11.46 -14.35
CA ALA A 113 19.59 -10.63 -15.04
C ALA A 113 19.10 -10.03 -16.38
N SER A 114 17.94 -10.47 -16.88
CA SER A 114 17.35 -9.94 -18.11
C SER A 114 16.78 -8.53 -17.88
N LEU A 115 17.12 -7.59 -18.77
CA LEU A 115 16.53 -6.24 -18.75
C LEU A 115 15.06 -6.23 -19.18
N SER A 116 14.61 -7.25 -19.90
CA SER A 116 13.24 -7.43 -20.34
C SER A 116 12.36 -8.13 -19.30
N ASP A 117 12.89 -8.36 -18.09
CA ASP A 117 12.15 -8.99 -17.01
C ASP A 117 10.92 -8.16 -16.61
N PRO A 118 9.71 -8.75 -16.54
CA PRO A 118 8.50 -8.02 -16.14
C PRO A 118 8.61 -7.40 -14.74
N HIS A 119 9.40 -7.97 -13.83
CA HIS A 119 9.66 -7.38 -12.50
C HIS A 119 10.32 -6.00 -12.62
N ARG A 120 11.21 -5.78 -13.58
CA ARG A 120 11.84 -4.46 -13.81
C ARG A 120 10.83 -3.43 -14.31
N ALA A 121 9.89 -3.83 -15.15
CA ALA A 121 8.82 -2.94 -15.60
C ALA A 121 7.90 -2.55 -14.43
N ARG A 122 7.56 -3.51 -13.56
CA ARG A 122 6.79 -3.23 -12.32
C ARG A 122 7.54 -2.33 -11.35
N ALA A 123 8.84 -2.56 -11.15
CA ALA A 123 9.67 -1.69 -10.32
C ALA A 123 9.66 -0.23 -10.81
N ARG A 124 9.81 0.01 -12.12
CA ARG A 124 9.71 1.35 -12.71
C ARG A 124 8.34 1.97 -12.44
N HIS A 125 7.27 1.19 -12.61
CA HIS A 125 5.91 1.64 -12.35
C HIS A 125 5.71 2.04 -10.88
N PHE A 126 6.21 1.25 -9.94
CA PHE A 126 6.16 1.60 -8.52
C PHE A 126 6.93 2.88 -8.20
N VAL A 127 8.11 3.08 -8.80
CA VAL A 127 8.84 4.35 -8.62
C VAL A 127 8.05 5.54 -9.18
N GLU A 128 7.40 5.38 -10.34
CA GLU A 128 6.54 6.43 -10.90
C GLU A 128 5.34 6.74 -9.98
N GLN A 129 4.71 5.72 -9.41
CA GLN A 129 3.63 5.88 -8.44
C GLN A 129 4.11 6.55 -7.16
N ALA A 130 5.30 6.21 -6.65
CA ALA A 130 5.88 6.84 -5.46
C ALA A 130 6.06 8.35 -5.64
N LEU A 131 6.46 8.77 -6.84
CA LEU A 131 6.70 10.17 -7.19
C LEU A 131 5.42 10.93 -7.57
N THR A 132 4.31 10.22 -7.78
CA THR A 132 3.05 10.83 -8.21
C THR A 132 2.14 11.04 -7.00
N PRO A 133 1.67 12.27 -6.73
CA PRO A 133 0.76 12.52 -5.63
C PRO A 133 -0.54 11.70 -5.76
N PRO A 134 -1.04 11.08 -4.68
CA PRO A 134 -2.28 10.31 -4.70
C PRO A 134 -3.46 11.19 -5.11
N GLY A 135 -4.33 10.67 -5.97
CA GLY A 135 -5.42 11.42 -6.60
C GLY A 135 -5.05 12.21 -7.83
N SER A 136 -3.77 12.25 -8.21
CA SER A 136 -3.34 12.71 -9.54
C SER A 136 -3.42 11.57 -10.56
N PRO A 137 -3.53 11.85 -11.88
CA PRO A 137 -3.45 10.82 -12.90
C PRO A 137 -2.18 9.98 -12.74
N GLY A 138 -2.33 8.67 -12.54
CA GLY A 138 -1.22 7.73 -12.30
C GLY A 138 -0.83 7.48 -10.85
N GLY A 139 -1.27 8.32 -9.89
CA GLY A 139 -0.91 8.23 -8.47
C GLY A 139 -1.82 7.34 -7.61
N GLY A 140 -2.78 6.65 -8.22
CA GLY A 140 -3.78 5.86 -7.50
C GLY A 140 -4.85 6.70 -6.77
N PRO A 141 -5.83 6.03 -6.13
CA PRO A 141 -6.95 6.71 -5.48
C PRO A 141 -6.49 7.50 -4.24
N PRO A 142 -6.99 8.73 -4.03
CA PRO A 142 -6.64 9.54 -2.88
C PRO A 142 -7.38 9.10 -1.60
N GLY A 143 -6.84 9.47 -0.45
CA GLY A 143 -7.50 9.35 0.85
C GLY A 143 -7.56 7.91 1.39
N ALA A 144 -8.56 7.62 2.22
CA ALA A 144 -8.66 6.36 2.97
C ALA A 144 -8.66 5.10 2.07
N ILE A 145 -9.19 5.19 0.85
CA ILE A 145 -9.20 4.06 -0.11
C ILE A 145 -7.79 3.76 -0.62
N GLY A 146 -6.99 4.80 -0.90
CA GLY A 146 -5.57 4.65 -1.19
C GLY A 146 -4.80 4.08 0.00
N GLY A 147 -5.04 4.63 1.19
CA GLY A 147 -4.41 4.16 2.42
C GLY A 147 -4.68 2.69 2.72
N VAL A 148 -5.91 2.20 2.51
CA VAL A 148 -6.24 0.78 2.70
C VAL A 148 -5.55 -0.09 1.65
N ARG A 149 -5.47 0.34 0.40
CA ARG A 149 -4.72 -0.39 -0.64
C ARG A 149 -3.26 -0.53 -0.26
N ASP A 150 -2.64 0.56 0.17
CA ASP A 150 -1.24 0.56 0.57
C ASP A 150 -1.00 -0.30 1.82
N GLN A 151 -1.90 -0.25 2.80
CA GLN A 151 -1.84 -1.12 3.97
C GLN A 151 -1.93 -2.59 3.58
N LEU A 152 -2.84 -2.94 2.66
CA LEU A 152 -2.96 -4.30 2.14
C LEU A 152 -1.68 -4.72 1.41
N GLN A 153 -1.10 -3.84 0.60
CA GLN A 153 0.14 -4.10 -0.12
C GLN A 153 1.31 -4.32 0.86
N ASN A 154 1.46 -3.43 1.85
CA ASN A 154 2.50 -3.55 2.88
C ASN A 154 2.34 -4.84 3.70
N LEU A 155 1.10 -5.24 4.01
CA LEU A 155 0.81 -6.49 4.71
C LEU A 155 1.15 -7.72 3.87
N GLN A 156 0.80 -7.71 2.58
CA GLN A 156 1.12 -8.80 1.66
C GLN A 156 2.64 -8.97 1.53
N GLN A 157 3.35 -7.86 1.38
CA GLN A 157 4.81 -7.83 1.27
C GLN A 157 5.47 -8.41 2.53
N HIS A 158 5.03 -7.99 3.71
CA HIS A 158 5.56 -8.50 4.97
C HIS A 158 5.31 -10.00 5.18
N ARG A 159 4.15 -10.53 4.77
CA ARG A 159 3.91 -11.99 4.85
C ARG A 159 4.84 -12.79 3.93
N GLN A 160 5.19 -12.21 2.79
CA GLN A 160 6.10 -12.85 1.84
C GLN A 160 7.54 -12.89 2.38
N GLU A 161 7.97 -11.84 3.07
CA GLU A 161 9.25 -11.82 3.81
C GLU A 161 9.26 -12.87 4.94
N GLN A 162 8.21 -12.91 5.78
CA GLN A 162 8.12 -13.89 6.88
C GLN A 162 8.18 -15.34 6.40
N ALA A 163 7.53 -15.64 5.27
CA ALA A 163 7.58 -16.97 4.65
C ALA A 163 8.99 -17.33 4.16
N GLN A 164 9.73 -16.38 3.60
CA GLN A 164 11.11 -16.60 3.16
C GLN A 164 12.07 -16.78 4.35
N ASP A 165 11.84 -16.08 5.45
CA ASP A 165 12.66 -16.22 6.66
C ASP A 165 12.43 -17.57 7.36
N THR A 166 11.17 -18.05 7.41
CA THR A 166 10.88 -19.39 7.97
C THR A 166 11.48 -20.52 7.12
N ASP A 167 11.48 -20.40 5.78
CA ASP A 167 12.15 -21.36 4.90
C ASP A 167 13.68 -21.34 5.05
N ARG A 168 14.25 -20.19 5.43
CA ARG A 168 15.69 -20.04 5.70
C ARG A 168 16.14 -20.65 7.02
N GLU A 169 15.29 -20.61 8.04
CA GLU A 169 15.57 -21.19 9.36
C GLU A 169 15.35 -22.71 9.41
N ALA A 170 14.57 -23.26 8.49
CA ALA A 170 14.30 -24.69 8.37
C ALA A 170 15.37 -25.49 7.58
N HIS A 171 16.42 -24.82 7.10
CA HIS A 171 17.53 -25.37 6.32
C HIS A 171 18.89 -25.10 6.96
#